data_AF-A0A2J7VT47-F1
#
_entry.id   AF-A0A2J7VT47-F1
#
_cell.length_a   1.000
_cell.length_b   1.000
_cell.length_c   1.000
_cell.angle_alpha   90.00
_cell.angle_beta   90.00
_cell.angle_gamma   90.00
#
_symmetry.space_group_name_H-M   'P 1'
#
loop_
_entity.id
_entity.type
_entity.pdbx_description
1 polymer ?
#
loop_
_entity_poly.entity_id
_entity_poly.type
_entity_poly.pdbx_seq_one_letter_code
_entity_poly.pdbx_strand_id
1 'polypeptide(L)'
;MKFTTPQPLQREHEALHERLRKATQAGGEVGQAAQALARLMHPHFVKEDQIALPPLGLLVALSRGEDSDEMVEVLELTDRLEAELPQMLEEHRSIVDALNKLREAAERAGSSDVVAFSEALVEHAQTEEAVMYPAAILVGQVVRQRLGRQPARQAKE
;
A
#
# COMPACT_ATOMS: atom_id res chain seq x y z
N MET A 1 18.41 10.44 6.11
CA MET A 1 17.70 9.55 7.05
C MET A 1 17.10 8.36 6.32
N LYS A 2 17.06 7.14 6.89
CA LYS A 2 16.25 6.04 6.30
C LYS A 2 14.81 6.14 6.83
N PHE A 3 13.85 6.43 5.97
CA PHE A 3 12.43 6.34 6.31
C PHE A 3 12.01 4.87 6.30
N THR A 4 11.41 4.41 7.39
CA THR A 4 11.00 3.02 7.55
C THR A 4 9.51 2.95 7.79
N THR A 5 8.85 2.04 7.07
CA THR A 5 7.46 1.67 7.31
C THR A 5 7.24 1.40 8.80
N PRO A 6 6.19 1.98 9.43
CA PRO A 6 5.83 1.66 10.80
C PRO A 6 5.69 0.15 11.01
N GLN A 7 6.28 -0.37 12.10
CA GLN A 7 6.33 -1.81 12.36
C GLN A 7 4.96 -2.52 12.32
N PRO A 8 3.84 -1.93 12.81
CA PRO A 8 2.53 -2.55 12.66
C PRO A 8 2.13 -2.81 11.20
N LEU A 9 2.37 -1.84 10.31
CA LEU A 9 2.04 -1.95 8.88
C LEU A 9 2.94 -2.96 8.18
N GLN A 10 4.23 -2.99 8.53
CA GLN A 10 5.16 -3.98 8.00
C GLN A 10 4.71 -5.42 8.33
N ARG A 11 4.29 -5.66 9.58
CA ARG A 11 3.80 -6.99 10.01
C ARG A 11 2.49 -7.37 9.30
N GLU A 12 1.61 -6.40 9.07
CA GLU A 12 0.38 -6.59 8.31
C GLU A 12 0.70 -7.03 6.88
N HIS A 13 1.57 -6.31 6.17
CA HIS A 13 2.01 -6.66 4.81
C HIS A 13 2.64 -8.05 4.74
N GLU A 14 3.56 -8.37 5.65
CA GLU A 14 4.19 -9.70 5.74
C GLU A 14 3.13 -10.81 5.94
N ALA A 15 2.13 -10.56 6.79
CA ALA A 15 1.05 -11.51 7.03
C ALA A 15 0.14 -11.69 5.80
N LEU A 16 -0.18 -10.62 5.07
CA LEU A 16 -0.95 -10.68 3.83
C LEU A 16 -0.19 -11.44 2.74
N HIS A 17 1.10 -11.18 2.58
CA HIS A 17 1.99 -11.93 1.68
C HIS A 17 1.97 -13.44 1.98
N GLU A 18 2.11 -13.84 3.25
CA GLU A 18 2.13 -15.26 3.60
C GLU A 18 0.76 -15.92 3.40
N ARG A 19 -0.35 -15.22 3.70
CA ARG A 19 -1.70 -15.73 3.41
C ARG A 19 -1.93 -15.92 1.91
N LEU A 20 -1.50 -14.97 1.08
CA LEU A 20 -1.53 -15.10 -0.37
C LEU A 20 -0.68 -16.28 -0.85
N ARG A 21 0.54 -16.42 -0.31
CA ARG A 21 1.45 -17.53 -0.62
C ARG A 21 0.80 -18.88 -0.33
N LYS A 22 0.10 -19.02 0.80
CA LYS A 22 -0.66 -20.23 1.14
C LYS A 22 -1.82 -20.46 0.18
N ALA A 23 -2.60 -19.42 -0.16
CA ALA A 23 -3.71 -19.53 -1.11
C ALA A 23 -3.24 -19.99 -2.50
N THR A 24 -2.07 -19.55 -2.97
CA THR A 24 -1.50 -20.00 -4.27
C THR A 24 -1.11 -21.48 -4.32
N GLN A 25 -0.96 -22.12 -3.16
CA GLN A 25 -0.66 -23.55 -3.04
C GLN A 25 -1.92 -24.42 -3.01
N ALA A 26 -3.12 -23.81 -2.96
CA ALA A 26 -4.35 -24.54 -3.11
C ALA A 26 -4.43 -25.20 -4.50
N GLY A 27 -5.10 -26.34 -4.59
CA GLY A 27 -5.44 -26.97 -5.86
C GLY A 27 -6.66 -26.31 -6.52
N GLY A 28 -6.92 -26.68 -7.78
CA GLY A 28 -8.15 -26.32 -8.49
C GLY A 28 -8.31 -24.81 -8.73
N GLU A 29 -9.55 -24.35 -8.81
CA GLU A 29 -9.90 -22.96 -9.15
C GLU A 29 -9.35 -21.95 -8.13
N VAL A 30 -9.32 -22.31 -6.84
CA VAL A 30 -8.82 -21.43 -5.76
C VAL A 30 -7.34 -21.10 -5.98
N GLY A 31 -6.51 -22.12 -6.25
CA GLY A 31 -5.09 -21.92 -6.52
C GLY A 31 -4.83 -21.08 -7.77
N GLN A 32 -5.58 -21.33 -8.84
CA GLN A 32 -5.48 -20.58 -10.10
C GLN A 32 -5.85 -19.10 -9.90
N ALA A 33 -6.95 -18.82 -9.19
CA ALA A 33 -7.36 -17.46 -8.87
C ALA A 33 -6.34 -16.75 -7.97
N ALA A 34 -5.82 -17.44 -6.94
CA ALA A 34 -4.81 -16.88 -6.04
C ALA A 34 -3.49 -16.58 -6.78
N GLN A 35 -3.07 -17.42 -7.71
CA GLN A 35 -1.89 -17.16 -8.56
C GLN A 35 -2.10 -15.96 -9.49
N ALA A 36 -3.31 -15.77 -10.01
CA ALA A 36 -3.65 -14.59 -10.79
C ALA A 36 -3.57 -13.31 -9.94
N LEU A 37 -4.15 -13.35 -8.73
CA LEU A 37 -4.03 -12.26 -7.76
C LEU A 37 -2.57 -11.97 -7.41
N ALA A 38 -1.75 -12.99 -7.14
CA ALA A 38 -0.34 -12.82 -6.79
C ALA A 38 0.49 -12.10 -7.86
N ARG A 39 0.16 -12.29 -9.15
CA ARG A 39 0.81 -11.57 -10.26
C ARG A 39 0.50 -10.07 -10.28
N LEU A 40 -0.68 -9.69 -9.78
CA LEU A 40 -1.09 -8.28 -9.65
C LEU A 40 -0.51 -7.67 -8.37
N MET A 41 -0.62 -8.38 -7.25
CA MET A 41 -0.19 -7.91 -5.93
C MET A 41 1.31 -7.70 -5.82
N HIS A 42 2.14 -8.58 -6.40
CA HIS A 42 3.59 -8.48 -6.21
C HIS A 42 4.20 -7.15 -6.67
N PRO A 43 3.99 -6.68 -7.91
CA PRO A 43 4.50 -5.38 -8.32
C PRO A 43 3.86 -4.22 -7.54
N HIS A 44 2.60 -4.37 -7.10
CA HIS A 44 1.92 -3.35 -6.31
C HIS A 44 2.55 -3.17 -4.92
N PHE A 45 2.70 -4.26 -4.15
CA PHE A 45 3.37 -4.24 -2.85
C PHE A 45 4.80 -3.67 -2.91
N VAL A 46 5.54 -3.98 -3.98
CA VAL A 46 6.89 -3.42 -4.17
C VAL A 46 6.85 -1.89 -4.26
N LYS A 47 5.84 -1.31 -4.92
CA LYS A 47 5.67 0.15 -4.96
C LYS A 47 5.35 0.68 -3.58
N GLU A 48 4.42 0.06 -2.87
CA GLU A 48 4.02 0.52 -1.54
C GLU A 48 5.17 0.52 -0.54
N ASP A 49 5.95 -0.55 -0.52
CA ASP A 49 7.14 -0.69 0.31
C ASP A 49 8.23 0.34 -0.04
N GLN A 50 8.29 0.79 -1.28
CA GLN A 50 9.29 1.75 -1.75
C GLN A 50 8.89 3.20 -1.53
N ILE A 51 7.63 3.56 -1.78
CA ILE A 51 7.21 4.97 -1.85
C ILE A 51 6.00 5.33 -0.98
N ALA A 52 5.08 4.39 -0.70
CA ALA A 52 3.81 4.73 -0.05
C ALA A 52 3.89 4.66 1.48
N LEU A 53 4.43 3.56 2.00
CA LEU A 53 4.46 3.29 3.44
C LEU A 53 5.63 3.91 4.21
N PRO A 54 6.85 4.01 3.66
CA PRO A 54 7.98 4.58 4.38
C PRO A 54 7.75 6.00 4.93
N PRO A 55 7.08 6.94 4.21
CA PRO A 55 6.78 8.27 4.73
C PRO A 55 5.98 8.27 6.04
N LEU A 56 5.12 7.25 6.26
CA LEU A 56 4.31 7.13 7.48
C LEU A 56 5.16 6.97 8.74
N GLY A 57 6.43 6.57 8.61
CA GLY A 57 7.40 6.52 9.70
C GLY A 57 7.63 7.87 10.38
N LEU A 58 7.32 8.99 9.73
CA LEU A 58 7.47 10.33 10.30
C LEU A 58 6.26 10.82 11.09
N LEU A 59 5.10 10.14 11.03
CA LEU A 59 3.85 10.64 11.61
C LEU A 59 3.99 10.98 13.10
N VAL A 60 4.64 10.12 13.88
CA VAL A 60 4.81 10.33 15.34
C VAL A 60 5.69 11.54 15.63
N ALA A 61 6.85 11.65 14.99
CA ALA A 61 7.77 12.77 15.17
C ALA A 61 7.10 14.10 14.76
N LEU A 62 6.50 14.13 13.57
CA LEU A 62 5.79 15.31 13.08
C LEU A 62 4.64 15.70 14.00
N SER A 63 3.87 14.75 14.54
CA SER A 63 2.78 15.05 15.48
C SER A 63 3.26 15.71 16.79
N ARG A 64 4.53 15.53 17.16
CA ARG A 64 5.16 16.13 18.35
C ARG A 64 5.81 17.48 18.07
N GLY A 65 5.74 17.96 16.84
CA GLY A 65 6.44 19.18 16.43
C GLY A 65 7.93 18.98 16.15
N GLU A 66 8.42 17.73 16.09
CA GLU A 66 9.81 17.44 15.78
C GLU A 66 10.05 17.60 14.27
N ASP A 67 11.11 18.31 13.90
CA ASP A 67 11.58 18.48 12.54
C ASP A 67 13.11 18.47 12.45
N SER A 68 13.62 18.05 11.30
CA SER A 68 15.04 18.11 10.97
C SER A 68 15.23 18.35 9.48
N ASP A 69 16.34 18.96 9.10
CA ASP A 69 16.67 19.20 7.69
C ASP A 69 16.73 17.90 6.88
N GLU A 70 17.12 16.78 7.50
CA GLU A 70 17.16 15.46 6.86
C GLU A 70 15.78 14.95 6.42
N MET A 71 14.69 15.44 7.03
CA MET A 71 13.34 15.06 6.62
C MET A 71 13.02 15.48 5.18
N VAL A 72 13.79 16.41 4.59
CA VAL A 72 13.62 16.83 3.19
C VAL A 72 13.71 15.66 2.20
N GLU A 73 14.46 14.60 2.54
CA GLU A 73 14.59 13.40 1.71
C GLU A 73 13.25 12.66 1.54
N VAL A 74 12.30 12.80 2.48
CA VAL A 74 10.98 12.15 2.37
C VAL A 74 10.17 12.71 1.20
N LEU A 75 10.48 13.94 0.77
CA LEU A 75 9.75 14.61 -0.29
C LEU A 75 9.89 13.88 -1.62
N GLU A 76 11.02 13.22 -1.89
CA GLU A 76 11.18 12.39 -3.08
C GLU A 76 10.17 11.24 -3.09
N LEU A 77 9.96 10.59 -1.94
CA LEU A 77 9.01 9.49 -1.81
C LEU A 77 7.57 9.97 -1.96
N THR A 78 7.21 11.07 -1.29
CA THR A 78 5.84 11.60 -1.33
C THR A 78 5.49 12.21 -2.69
N ASP A 79 6.46 12.85 -3.37
CA ASP A 79 6.24 13.38 -4.73
C ASP A 79 6.01 12.24 -5.73
N ARG A 80 6.79 11.16 -5.61
CA ARG A 80 6.59 9.95 -6.41
C ARG A 80 5.25 9.30 -6.10
N LEU A 81 4.87 9.19 -4.82
CA LEU A 81 3.55 8.69 -4.43
C LEU A 81 2.43 9.52 -5.06
N GLU A 82 2.48 10.85 -4.96
CA GLU A 82 1.47 11.72 -5.58
C GLU A 82 1.38 11.53 -7.10
N ALA A 83 2.52 11.39 -7.77
CA ALA A 83 2.58 11.17 -9.22
C ALA A 83 2.07 9.78 -9.65
N GLU A 84 2.38 8.74 -8.86
CA GLU A 84 2.00 7.35 -9.16
C GLU A 84 0.61 6.98 -8.61
N LEU A 85 0.02 7.77 -7.70
CA LEU A 85 -1.25 7.47 -7.04
C LEU A 85 -2.39 7.14 -8.01
N PRO A 86 -2.63 7.87 -9.13
CA PRO A 86 -3.69 7.51 -10.06
C PRO A 86 -3.52 6.10 -10.64
N GLN A 87 -2.29 5.66 -10.89
CA GLN A 87 -2.00 4.30 -11.36
C GLN A 87 -2.20 3.29 -10.23
N MET A 88 -1.73 3.57 -9.01
CA MET A 88 -1.92 2.68 -7.86
C MET A 88 -3.40 2.42 -7.56
N LEU A 89 -4.26 3.44 -7.69
CA LEU A 89 -5.71 3.29 -7.54
C LEU A 89 -6.34 2.42 -8.64
N GLU A 90 -5.81 2.44 -9.86
CA GLU A 90 -6.26 1.55 -10.94
C GLU A 90 -5.78 0.10 -10.71
N GLU A 91 -4.58 -0.05 -10.16
CA GLU A 91 -4.07 -1.35 -9.71
C GLU A 91 -4.96 -1.93 -8.61
N HIS A 92 -5.37 -1.13 -7.62
CA HIS A 92 -6.33 -1.54 -6.60
C HIS A 92 -7.65 -2.03 -7.17
N ARG A 93 -8.23 -1.35 -8.16
CA ARG A 93 -9.45 -1.83 -8.84
C ARG A 93 -9.25 -3.20 -9.45
N SER A 94 -8.14 -3.40 -10.16
CA SER A 94 -7.78 -4.69 -10.77
C SER A 94 -7.56 -5.78 -9.72
N ILE A 95 -6.94 -5.42 -8.58
CA ILE A 95 -6.71 -6.31 -7.43
C ILE A 95 -8.04 -6.72 -6.78
N VAL A 96 -8.94 -5.77 -6.54
CA VAL A 96 -10.27 -6.02 -5.96
C VAL A 96 -11.10 -6.92 -6.87
N ASP A 97 -11.06 -6.71 -8.19
CA ASP A 97 -11.72 -7.60 -9.15
C ASP A 97 -11.15 -9.03 -9.10
N ALA A 98 -9.83 -9.18 -8.95
CA ALA A 98 -9.20 -10.49 -8.78
C ALA A 98 -9.53 -11.13 -7.44
N LEU A 99 -9.64 -10.34 -6.36
CA LEU A 99 -10.05 -10.78 -5.03
C LEU A 99 -11.48 -11.30 -5.02
N ASN A 100 -12.40 -10.63 -5.73
CA ASN A 100 -13.78 -11.09 -5.89
C ASN A 100 -13.82 -12.48 -6.57
N LYS A 101 -13.04 -12.68 -7.64
CA LYS A 101 -12.94 -13.99 -8.31
C LYS A 101 -12.35 -15.07 -7.40
N LEU A 102 -11.34 -14.74 -6.59
CA LEU A 102 -10.76 -15.65 -5.61
C LEU A 102 -11.78 -16.02 -4.53
N ARG A 103 -12.53 -15.04 -4.02
CA ARG A 103 -13.59 -15.22 -3.02
C ARG A 103 -14.68 -16.16 -3.55
N GLU A 104 -15.17 -15.94 -4.76
CA GLU A 104 -16.18 -16.81 -5.38
C GLU A 104 -15.68 -18.26 -5.57
N ALA A 105 -14.42 -18.44 -6.01
CA ALA A 105 -13.83 -19.77 -6.12
C ALA A 105 -13.69 -20.46 -4.75
N ALA A 106 -13.31 -19.69 -3.72
CA ALA A 106 -13.19 -20.18 -2.35
C ALA A 106 -14.55 -20.56 -1.75
N GLU A 107 -15.60 -19.77 -2.01
CA GLU A 107 -16.98 -20.07 -1.60
C GLU A 107 -17.46 -21.40 -2.22
N ARG A 108 -17.25 -21.60 -3.54
CA ARG A 108 -17.59 -22.87 -4.21
C ARG A 108 -16.82 -24.06 -3.65
N ALA A 109 -15.57 -23.84 -3.26
CA ALA A 109 -14.70 -24.87 -2.67
C ALA A 109 -14.92 -25.08 -1.16
N GLY A 110 -15.79 -24.30 -0.51
CA GLY A 110 -16.01 -24.35 0.94
C GLY A 110 -14.81 -23.90 1.78
N SER A 111 -13.90 -23.11 1.23
CA SER A 111 -12.68 -22.67 1.89
C SER A 111 -12.90 -21.33 2.63
N SER A 112 -13.42 -21.40 3.85
CA SER A 112 -13.71 -20.23 4.69
C SER A 112 -12.49 -19.35 4.94
N ASP A 113 -11.31 -19.95 5.11
CA ASP A 113 -10.07 -19.21 5.38
C ASP A 113 -9.65 -18.33 4.20
N VAL A 114 -9.87 -18.80 2.96
CA VAL A 114 -9.56 -18.02 1.76
C VAL A 114 -10.61 -16.94 1.51
N VAL A 115 -11.89 -17.20 1.83
CA VAL A 115 -12.95 -16.16 1.82
C VAL A 115 -12.58 -15.01 2.77
N ALA A 116 -12.27 -15.33 4.02
CA ALA A 116 -11.86 -14.34 5.02
C ALA A 116 -10.53 -13.64 4.67
N PHE A 117 -9.67 -14.28 3.88
CA PHE A 117 -8.48 -13.63 3.33
C PHE A 117 -8.82 -12.63 2.24
N SER A 118 -9.69 -13.00 1.31
CA SER A 118 -10.09 -12.08 0.25
C SER A 118 -10.77 -10.83 0.82
N GLU A 119 -11.66 -11.00 1.80
CA GLU A 119 -12.36 -9.89 2.46
C GLU A 119 -11.38 -8.97 3.21
N ALA A 120 -10.46 -9.54 3.99
CA ALA A 120 -9.44 -8.76 4.69
C ALA A 120 -8.52 -7.99 3.74
N LEU A 121 -8.16 -8.55 2.57
CA LEU A 121 -7.31 -7.84 1.61
C LEU A 121 -8.06 -6.71 0.89
N VAL A 122 -9.38 -6.82 0.71
CA VAL A 122 -10.21 -5.69 0.24
C VAL A 122 -10.25 -4.57 1.28
N GLU A 123 -10.46 -4.90 2.56
CA GLU A 123 -10.44 -3.91 3.65
C GLU A 123 -9.08 -3.21 3.77
N HIS A 124 -7.99 -3.95 3.57
CA HIS A 124 -6.64 -3.42 3.54
C HIS A 124 -6.47 -2.36 2.44
N ALA A 125 -6.80 -2.69 1.18
CA ALA A 125 -6.74 -1.75 0.06
C ALA A 125 -7.59 -0.49 0.31
N GLN A 126 -8.77 -0.64 0.92
CA GLN A 126 -9.62 0.49 1.30
C GLN A 126 -8.98 1.36 2.39
N THR A 127 -8.29 0.75 3.36
CA THR A 127 -7.58 1.46 4.42
C THR A 127 -6.42 2.26 3.85
N GLU A 128 -5.72 1.71 2.85
CA GLU A 128 -4.65 2.41 2.16
C GLU A 128 -5.15 3.64 1.43
N GLU A 129 -6.21 3.50 0.63
CA GLU A 129 -6.82 4.62 -0.10
C GLU A 129 -7.40 5.71 0.82
N ALA A 130 -8.10 5.30 1.89
CA ALA A 130 -8.81 6.23 2.76
C ALA A 130 -7.90 6.88 3.81
N VAL A 131 -6.82 6.21 4.21
CA VAL A 131 -6.00 6.61 5.36
C VAL A 131 -4.52 6.67 5.00
N MET A 132 -3.92 5.57 4.55
CA MET A 132 -2.46 5.47 4.48
C MET A 132 -1.87 6.38 3.39
N TYR A 133 -2.35 6.33 2.15
CA TYR A 133 -1.82 7.18 1.09
C TYR A 133 -2.06 8.67 1.34
N PRO A 134 -3.27 9.11 1.76
CA PRO A 134 -3.48 10.51 2.13
C PRO A 134 -2.56 10.94 3.28
N ALA A 135 -2.35 10.10 4.30
CA ALA A 135 -1.45 10.42 5.40
C ALA A 135 0.01 10.56 4.95
N ALA A 136 0.48 9.69 4.06
CA ALA A 136 1.83 9.79 3.49
C ALA A 136 2.01 11.08 2.67
N ILE A 137 1.01 11.47 1.89
CA ILE A 137 1.00 12.75 1.17
C ILE A 137 1.04 13.94 2.15
N LEU A 138 0.22 13.90 3.21
CA LEU A 138 0.20 14.93 4.24
C LEU A 138 1.55 15.06 4.96
N VAL A 139 2.27 13.95 5.19
CA VAL A 139 3.65 13.99 5.71
C VAL A 139 4.53 14.88 4.83
N GLY A 140 4.51 14.69 3.51
CA GLY A 140 5.27 15.50 2.57
C GLY A 140 4.90 16.99 2.63
N GLN A 141 3.60 17.28 2.69
CA GLN A 141 3.10 18.66 2.82
C GLN A 141 3.56 19.34 4.11
N VAL A 142 3.49 18.64 5.25
CA VAL A 142 3.95 19.17 6.54
C VAL A 142 5.45 19.42 6.54
N VAL A 143 6.25 18.49 6.00
CA VAL A 143 7.70 18.67 5.88
C VAL A 143 8.05 19.87 5.01
N ARG A 144 7.38 20.04 3.85
CA ARG A 144 7.56 21.23 3.00
C ARG A 144 7.27 22.51 3.77
N GLN A 145 6.17 22.54 4.51
CA GLN A 145 5.77 23.71 5.29
C GLN A 145 6.80 24.05 6.37
N ARG A 146 7.27 23.06 7.14
CA ARG A 146 8.25 23.28 8.23
C ARG A 146 9.61 23.72 7.72
N LEU A 147 10.07 23.14 6.62
CA LEU A 147 11.38 23.44 6.03
C LEU A 147 11.37 24.61 5.05
N GLY A 148 10.24 25.34 4.92
CA GLY A 148 10.11 26.49 4.02
C GLY A 148 10.28 26.15 2.54
N ARG A 149 9.94 24.93 2.11
CA ARG A 149 10.06 24.46 0.72
C ARG A 149 8.75 24.71 -0.04
N GLN A 150 8.84 25.28 -1.25
CA GLN A 150 7.68 25.35 -2.15
C GLN A 150 7.40 23.99 -2.80
N PRO A 151 6.14 23.69 -3.19
CA PRO A 151 5.84 22.54 -4.04
C PRO A 151 6.60 22.63 -5.35
N ALA A 152 7.08 21.51 -5.89
CA ALA A 152 7.60 21.49 -7.25
C ALA A 152 6.47 21.92 -8.19
N ARG A 153 6.63 23.05 -8.90
CA ARG A 153 5.68 23.43 -9.95
C ARG A 153 5.75 22.35 -11.03
N GLN A 154 4.65 21.66 -11.28
CA GLN A 154 4.53 20.83 -12.48
C GLN A 154 4.80 21.73 -13.69
N ALA A 155 5.86 21.43 -14.43
CA ALA A 155 6.08 22.02 -15.74
C ALA A 155 4.90 21.60 -16.62
N LYS A 156 4.07 22.56 -17.00
CA LYS A 156 3.10 22.35 -18.08
C LYS A 156 3.90 22.24 -19.38
N GLU A 157 3.97 21.05 -19.95
CA GLU A 157 4.24 20.86 -21.38
C GLU A 157 2.93 20.88 -22.17
#